data_AF-A0A0A9EQR5-F1
#
_entry.id   AF-A0A0A9EQR5-F1
#
_cell.length_a   1.000
_cell.length_b   1.000
_cell.length_c   1.000
_cell.angle_alpha   90.00
_cell.angle_beta   90.00
_cell.angle_gamma   90.00
#
_symmetry.space_group_name_H-M   'P 1'
#
loop_
_entity.id
_entity.type
_entity.pdbx_description
1 polymer ?
#
loop_
_entity_poly.entity_id
_entity_poly.type
_entity_poly.pdbx_seq_one_letter_code
_entity_poly.pdbx_strand_id
1 'polypeptide(L)' 'MALCMSVHWVVNFFVSLLFLRMLEHLGPQLLYTIFSSFCVIAAIFVRRNVVETKGKTLQEIEVSLLQTQ' A
#
# COMPACT_ATOMS: atom_id res chain seq x y z
N MET A 1 -9.28 -5.83 -10.30
CA MET A 1 -9.96 -4.77 -9.52
C MET A 1 -10.63 -5.29 -8.24
N ALA A 2 -11.54 -6.28 -8.32
CA ALA A 2 -12.36 -6.69 -7.16
C ALA A 2 -11.54 -7.02 -5.89
N LEU A 3 -10.54 -7.91 -6.00
CA LEU A 3 -9.69 -8.28 -4.86
C LEU A 3 -8.95 -7.08 -4.25
N CYS A 4 -8.37 -6.21 -5.09
CA CYS A 4 -7.69 -4.99 -4.63
C CYS A 4 -8.63 -4.09 -3.82
N MET A 5 -9.84 -3.85 -4.34
CA MET A 5 -10.84 -3.06 -3.66
C MET A 5 -11.31 -3.72 -2.36
N SER A 6 -11.55 -5.03 -2.35
CA SER A 6 -11.94 -5.77 -1.14
C SER A 6 -10.87 -5.67 -0.05
N VAL A 7 -9.60 -5.88 -0.39
CA VAL A 7 -8.49 -5.74 0.56
C VAL A 7 -8.40 -4.30 1.09
N HIS A 8 -8.51 -3.30 0.21
CA HIS A 8 -8.51 -1.89 0.60
C HIS A 8 -9.62 -1.58 1.62
N TRP A 9 -10.86 -2.02 1.34
CA TRP A 9 -12.00 -1.79 2.22
C TRP A 9 -11.89 -2.49 3.56
N VAL A 10 -11.42 -3.74 3.59
CA VAL A 10 -11.22 -4.49 4.83
C VAL A 10 -10.19 -3.80 5.72
N VAL A 11 -9.05 -3.38 5.16
CA VAL A 11 -8.02 -2.65 5.92
C VAL A 11 -8.56 -1.32 6.43
N ASN A 12 -9.25 -0.55 5.57
CA ASN A 12 -9.85 0.72 5.96
C ASN A 12 -10.85 0.57 7.12
N PHE A 13 -11.65 -0.50 7.11
CA PHE A 13 -12.58 -0.80 8.20
C PHE A 13 -11.85 -1.02 9.53
N PHE A 14 -10.78 -1.83 9.55
CA PHE A 14 -9.99 -2.05 10.76
C PHE A 14 -9.29 -0.79 11.25
N VAL A 15 -8.68 -0.02 10.34
CA VAL A 15 -8.05 1.26 10.69
C VAL A 15 -9.09 2.20 11.32
N SER A 16 -10.28 2.33 10.71
CA SER A 16 -11.35 3.18 11.23
C SER A 16 -11.83 2.76 12.63
N LEU A 17 -11.94 1.46 12.87
CA LEU A 17 -12.36 0.94 14.18
C LEU A 17 -11.28 1.10 15.27
N LEU A 18 -10.02 0.86 14.92
CA LEU A 18 -8.92 0.80 15.88
C LEU A 18 -8.24 2.17 16.09
N PHE A 19 -8.47 3.14 15.22
CA PHE A 19 -7.75 4.43 15.25
C PHE A 19 -7.88 5.15 16.60
N LEU A 20 -9.10 5.36 17.11
CA LEU A 20 -9.29 6.06 18.38
C LEU A 20 -8.64 5.30 19.54
N ARG A 21 -8.85 3.98 19.59
CA ARG A 21 -8.28 3.14 20.65
C ARG A 21 -6.75 3.15 20.63
N MET A 22 -6.15 3.08 19.44
CA MET A 22 -4.71 3.20 19.29
C MET A 22 -4.21 4.60 19.63
N LEU A 23 -4.97 5.65 19.28
CA LEU A 23 -4.64 7.03 19.62
C LEU A 23 -4.62 7.26 21.14
N GLU A 24 -5.58 6.70 21.87
CA GLU A 24 -5.65 6.78 23.33
C GLU A 24 -4.51 6.04 24.02
N HIS A 25 -4.14 4.83 23.54
CA HIS A 25 -3.11 4.01 24.18
C HIS A 25 -1.67 4.38 23.78
N LEU A 26 -1.43 4.69 22.51
CA LEU A 26 -0.09 4.93 21.96
C LEU A 26 0.25 6.42 21.85
N GLY A 27 -0.78 7.29 21.91
CA GLY A 27 -0.64 8.72 21.69
C GLY A 27 -0.43 9.09 20.21
N PRO A 28 -0.62 10.38 19.85
CA PRO A 28 -0.57 10.84 18.47
C PRO A 28 0.81 10.69 17.82
N GLN A 29 1.87 11.01 18.55
CA GLN A 29 3.24 10.99 18.01
C GLN A 29 3.65 9.60 17.52
N LEU A 30 3.41 8.58 18.35
CA LEU A 30 3.82 7.21 18.03
C LEU A 30 2.93 6.62 16.93
N LEU A 31 1.62 6.89 16.99
CA LEU A 31 0.67 6.46 15.97
C LEU A 31 0.99 7.02 14.58
N TYR A 32 1.23 8.34 14.47
CA TYR A 32 1.57 8.95 13.18
C TYR A 32 2.94 8.51 12.66
N THR A 33 3.90 8.24 13.56
CA THR A 33 5.20 7.69 13.16
C THR A 33 5.06 6.29 12.56
N ILE A 34 4.18 5.45 13.11
CA ILE A 34 3.88 4.12 12.53
C ILE A 34 3.24 4.26 11.15
N PHE A 35 2.24 5.13 10.98
CA PHE A 35 1.63 5.33 9.66
C PHE A 35 2.65 5.86 8.63
N SER A 36 3.49 6.80 9.05
CA SER A 36 4.56 7.34 8.20
C SER A 36 5.57 6.26 7.78
N SER A 37 5.98 5.39 8.70
CA SER A 37 6.91 4.30 8.38
C SER A 37 6.28 3.29 7.39
N PHE A 38 5.00 2.95 7.56
CA PHE A 38 4.26 2.13 6.60
C PHE A 38 4.22 2.77 5.20
N CYS A 39 4.02 4.08 5.09
CA CYS A 39 4.08 4.79 3.81
C CYS A 39 5.46 4.69 3.14
N VAL A 40 6.55 4.82 3.91
CA VAL A 40 7.92 4.68 3.39
C VAL A 40 8.17 3.26 2.90
N ILE A 41 7.77 2.25 3.67
CA ILE A 41 7.89 0.83 3.29
C ILE A 41 7.10 0.56 2.01
N ALA A 42 5.87 1.08 1.90
CA ALA A 42 5.06 0.95 0.69
C ALA A 42 5.72 1.60 -0.53
N ALA A 43 6.31 2.79 -0.39
CA ALA A 43 7.03 3.45 -1.46
C ALA A 43 8.23 2.63 -1.95
N ILE A 44 9.01 2.05 -1.03
CA ILE A 44 10.14 1.17 -1.36
C ILE A 44 9.63 -0.10 -2.06
N PHE A 45 8.55 -0.69 -1.57
CA PHE A 45 7.95 -1.88 -2.17
C PHE A 45 7.50 -1.62 -3.60
N VAL A 46 6.76 -0.53 -3.83
CA VAL A 46 6.30 -0.13 -5.18
C VAL A 46 7.48 0.09 -6.10
N ARG A 47 8.50 0.83 -5.66
CA ARG A 47 9.69 1.09 -6.49
C ARG A 47 10.42 -0.18 -6.91
N ARG A 48 10.41 -1.23 -6.08
CA ARG A 48 11.10 -2.50 -6.36
C ARG A 48 10.27 -3.51 -7.13
N ASN A 49 8.96 -3.60 -6.85
CA ASN A 49 8.11 -4.69 -7.33
C ASN A 49 7.13 -4.26 -8.43
N VAL A 50 6.89 -2.96 -8.59
CA VAL A 50 5.94 -2.45 -9.59
C VAL A 50 6.70 -1.87 -10.76
N VAL A 51 6.48 -2.45 -11.94
CA VAL A 51 7.02 -1.93 -13.20
C VAL A 51 6.32 -0.62 -13.58
N GLU A 52 7.07 0.34 -14.13
CA GLU A 52 6.49 1.60 -14.59
C GLU A 52 5.49 1.35 -15.73
N THR A 53 4.22 1.67 -15.49
CA THR A 53 3.12 1.44 -16.43
C THR A 53 2.82 2.66 -17.30
N LYS A 54 3.36 3.84 -16.97
CA LYS A 54 3.08 5.08 -17.70
C LYS A 54 3.64 5.02 -19.13
N GLY A 55 2.77 5.25 -20.11
CA GLY A 55 3.16 5.35 -21.53
C GLY A 55 3.48 4.01 -22.19
N LYS A 56 3.23 2.87 -21.52
CA LYS A 56 3.38 1.53 -22.08
C LYS A 56 2.03 0.95 -22.48
N THR A 57 2.02 0.19 -23.56
CA THR A 57 0.90 -0.66 -23.95
C THR A 57 0.77 -1.87 -23.01
N LEU A 58 -0.41 -2.51 -22.99
CA LEU A 58 -0.63 -3.68 -22.13
C LEU A 58 0.34 -4.82 -22.43
N GLN A 59 0.68 -5.03 -23.71
CA GLN A 59 1.64 -6.04 -24.16
C GLN A 59 3.06 -5.74 -23.65
N GLU A 60 3.49 -4.47 -23.67
CA GLU A 60 4.81 -4.08 -23.13
C GLU A 60 4.88 -4.26 -21.60
N ILE A 61 3.76 -4.06 -20.91
CA ILE A 61 3.66 -4.33 -19.47
C ILE A 61 3.77 -5.84 -19.21
N GLU A 62 3.06 -6.67 -19.97
CA GLU A 62 3.12 -8.13 -19.85
C GLU A 62 4.53 -8.68 -20.09
N VAL A 63 5.21 -8.23 -21.16
CA VAL A 63 6.61 -8.61 -21.44
C VAL A 63 7.53 -8.14 -20.31
N SER A 64 7.36 -6.92 -19.81
CA SER A 64 8.17 -6.41 -18.69
C SER A 64 7.99 -7.22 -17.41
N LEU A 65 6.77 -7.70 -17.14
CA LEU A 65 6.46 -8.55 -15.99
C LEU A 65 7.05 -9.95 -16.14
N LEU A 66 6.98 -10.55 -17.34
CA LEU A 66 7.54 -11.88 -17.62
C LEU A 66 9.07 -11.88 -17.66
N GLN A 67 9.71 -10.81 -18.12
CA GLN A 67 11.18 -10.69 -18.17
C GLN A 67 11.79 -10.37 -16.80
N THR A 68 10.98 -9.94 -15.83
CA THR A 68 11.40 -9.66 -14.44
C THR A 68 11.26 -10.90 -13.52
N GLN A 69 10.59 -11.97 -13.97
CA GLN A 69 10.52 -13.29 -13.30
C GLN A 69 11.71 -14.16 -13.68
#